data_AF-A0A7C2IB55-F1
#
_entry.id   AF-A0A7C2IB55-F1
#
_cell.length_a   1.000
_cell.length_b   1.000
_cell.length_c   1.000
_cell.angle_alpha   90.00
_cell.angle_beta   90.00
_cell.angle_gamma   90.00
#
_symmetry.space_group_name_H-M   'P 1'
#
loop_
_entity.id
_entity.type
_entity.pdbx_description
1 polymer ?
#
loop_
_entity_poly.entity_id
_entity_poly.type
_entity_poly.pdbx_seq_one_letter_code
_entity_poly.pdbx_strand_id
1 'polypeptide(L)'
;MSEEITKERRDQRVLDLYDRVLEIEHRLIPTGLHVFGRAATKAELVDMLYSVASFERPELGIRSLPDLVACGLGLPDYSILIKESATLDARMAQREKVEAIARDAISCFVSRGDGRAEPASVLLDEKASVPAEESLKIFSLLGEIQTRLRENHELDGLLRAIRGGYIEPGPGADIIQNPSILPTGRNTHAINPNTVPSLAAVRRAEPLAEGLIDRFLKESGRYPESIAMVLWGIDNIKTEGESVAQALRLLGVRPRRDSLNRATDVEVIPLERLGRPRI
;
A
#
# COMPACT_ATOMS: atom_id res chain seq x y z
N MET A 1 -46.29 -4.04 4.26
CA MET A 1 -45.85 -5.02 5.27
C MET A 1 -44.34 -4.87 5.40
N SER A 2 -43.89 -4.24 6.48
CA SER A 2 -42.46 -4.16 6.80
C SER A 2 -41.97 -5.58 7.10
N GLU A 3 -41.11 -6.14 6.26
CA GLU A 3 -40.39 -7.37 6.59
C GLU A 3 -39.65 -7.13 7.92
N GLU A 4 -39.96 -7.93 8.95
CA GLU A 4 -39.23 -7.89 10.21
C GLU A 4 -37.77 -8.29 9.93
N ILE A 5 -36.87 -7.30 9.98
CA ILE A 5 -35.45 -7.54 9.81
C ILE A 5 -34.96 -8.30 11.04
N THR A 6 -34.45 -9.52 10.83
CA THR A 6 -33.84 -10.33 11.90
C THR A 6 -32.70 -9.58 12.56
N LYS A 7 -32.32 -9.95 13.80
CA LYS A 7 -31.22 -9.31 14.51
C LYS A 7 -29.92 -9.42 13.70
N GLU A 8 -29.66 -10.59 13.15
CA GLU A 8 -28.47 -10.91 12.37
C GLU A 8 -28.39 -10.03 11.11
N ARG A 9 -29.52 -9.80 10.43
CA ARG A 9 -29.57 -8.96 9.23
C ARG A 9 -29.43 -7.47 9.54
N ARG A 10 -29.86 -7.02 10.74
CA ARG A 10 -29.58 -5.66 11.24
C ARG A 10 -28.10 -5.48 11.54
N ASP A 11 -27.51 -6.43 12.27
CA ASP A 11 -26.09 -6.39 12.65
C ASP A 11 -25.20 -6.40 11.40
N GLN A 12 -25.49 -7.25 10.40
CA GLN A 12 -24.77 -7.24 9.12
C GLN A 12 -24.89 -5.91 8.38
N ARG A 13 -26.06 -5.27 8.39
CA ARG A 13 -26.24 -3.97 7.73
C ARG A 13 -25.44 -2.87 8.43
N VAL A 14 -25.33 -2.92 9.76
CA VAL A 14 -24.49 -2.00 10.53
C VAL A 14 -23.01 -2.22 10.21
N LEU A 15 -22.56 -3.47 10.08
CA LEU A 15 -21.19 -3.81 9.64
C LEU A 15 -20.85 -3.18 8.29
N ASP A 16 -21.70 -3.42 7.28
CA ASP A 16 -21.46 -2.92 5.92
C ASP A 16 -21.36 -1.39 5.88
N LEU A 17 -22.17 -0.70 6.70
CA LEU A 17 -22.12 0.77 6.80
C LEU A 17 -20.89 1.24 7.56
N TYR A 18 -20.55 0.58 8.66
CA TYR A 18 -19.38 0.91 9.46
C TYR A 18 -18.08 0.73 8.67
N ASP A 19 -17.95 -0.35 7.89
CA ASP A 19 -16.79 -0.57 7.02
C ASP A 19 -16.64 0.54 5.98
N ARG A 20 -17.73 1.03 5.42
CA ARG A 20 -17.72 2.18 4.50
C ARG A 20 -17.33 3.48 5.21
N VAL A 21 -17.77 3.68 6.46
CA VAL A 21 -17.40 4.87 7.25
C VAL A 21 -15.91 4.82 7.60
N LEU A 22 -15.39 3.67 8.02
CA LEU A 22 -13.96 3.49 8.28
C LEU A 22 -13.12 3.63 7.01
N GLU A 23 -13.60 3.15 5.86
CA GLU A 23 -12.91 3.37 4.58
C GLU A 23 -12.74 4.87 4.30
N ILE A 24 -13.75 5.69 4.62
CA ILE A 24 -13.70 7.15 4.46
C ILE A 24 -12.77 7.78 5.49
N GLU A 25 -12.89 7.39 6.77
CA GLU A 25 -12.12 7.98 7.87
C GLU A 25 -10.62 7.64 7.76
N HIS A 26 -10.29 6.40 7.39
CA HIS A 26 -8.90 5.97 7.20
C HIS A 26 -8.29 6.37 5.85
N ARG A 27 -9.06 7.05 4.98
CA ARG A 27 -8.54 7.46 3.68
C ARG A 27 -7.48 8.54 3.87
N LEU A 28 -6.22 8.16 3.68
CA LEU A 28 -5.13 9.11 3.71
C LEU A 28 -5.24 10.05 2.51
N ILE A 29 -5.55 11.31 2.79
CA ILE A 29 -5.52 12.40 1.82
C ILE A 29 -4.66 13.53 2.41
N PRO A 30 -3.87 14.24 1.59
CA PRO A 30 -3.25 15.47 2.05
C PRO A 30 -4.32 16.46 2.54
N THR A 31 -4.26 16.84 3.82
CA THR A 31 -5.20 17.77 4.47
C THR A 31 -4.65 19.20 4.47
N GLY A 32 -4.00 19.60 3.38
CA GLY A 32 -3.35 20.91 3.26
C GLY A 32 -2.72 21.12 1.89
N LEU A 33 -2.00 22.24 1.75
CA LEU A 33 -1.22 22.57 0.56
C LEU A 33 0.27 22.52 0.89
N HIS A 34 1.06 21.96 -0.03
CA HIS A 34 2.51 22.02 0.06
C HIS A 34 3.01 23.45 -0.14
N VAL A 35 4.02 23.84 0.63
CA VAL A 35 4.76 25.09 0.43
C VAL A 35 6.17 24.73 -0.03
N PHE A 36 6.52 25.11 -1.24
CA PHE A 36 7.83 24.82 -1.83
C PHE A 36 8.98 25.31 -0.92
N GLY A 37 9.93 24.42 -0.61
CA GLY A 37 11.04 24.67 0.31
C GLY A 37 10.73 24.41 1.79
N ARG A 38 9.50 23.99 2.14
CA ARG A 38 9.11 23.66 3.52
C ARG A 38 9.10 22.15 3.71
N ALA A 39 9.87 21.65 4.67
CA ALA A 39 9.84 20.23 5.05
C ALA A 39 8.56 19.88 5.84
N ALA A 40 8.22 18.59 5.88
CA ALA A 40 7.04 18.08 6.58
C ALA A 40 7.11 18.36 8.09
N THR A 41 5.96 18.70 8.67
CA THR A 41 5.75 18.83 10.11
C THR A 41 5.76 17.46 10.81
N LYS A 42 5.90 17.46 12.13
CA LYS A 42 5.89 16.20 12.92
C LYS A 42 4.61 15.38 12.72
N ALA A 43 3.44 16.04 12.65
CA ALA A 43 2.17 15.36 12.43
C ALA A 43 2.12 14.68 11.05
N GLU A 44 2.51 15.43 10.00
CA GLU A 44 2.58 14.89 8.63
C GLU A 44 3.58 13.73 8.52
N LEU A 45 4.71 13.80 9.25
CA LEU A 45 5.67 12.68 9.33
C LEU A 45 5.05 11.43 9.95
N VAL A 46 4.30 11.57 11.05
CA VAL A 46 3.63 10.41 11.69
C VAL A 46 2.67 9.76 10.71
N ASP A 47 1.83 10.53 10.02
CA ASP A 47 0.84 10.00 9.08
C ASP A 47 1.49 9.34 7.85
N MET A 48 2.54 9.95 7.28
CA MET A 48 3.29 9.36 6.16
C MET A 48 4.01 8.08 6.57
N LEU A 49 4.72 8.07 7.71
CA LEU A 49 5.45 6.90 8.18
C LEU A 49 4.50 5.77 8.57
N TYR A 50 3.37 6.08 9.20
CA TYR A 50 2.33 5.09 9.49
C TYR A 50 1.77 4.47 8.21
N SER A 51 1.57 5.29 7.17
CA SER A 51 1.08 4.83 5.87
C SER A 51 2.10 3.90 5.21
N VAL A 52 3.39 4.24 5.24
CA VAL A 52 4.45 3.34 4.74
C VAL A 52 4.51 2.05 5.56
N ALA A 53 4.39 2.14 6.88
CA ALA A 53 4.45 1.01 7.78
C ALA A 53 3.24 0.06 7.67
N SER A 54 2.12 0.54 7.14
CA SER A 54 0.90 -0.24 6.95
C SER A 54 0.96 -1.21 5.75
N PHE A 55 2.04 -1.19 4.96
CA PHE A 55 2.22 -2.11 3.83
C PHE A 55 3.41 -3.05 4.04
N GLU A 56 3.23 -4.30 3.63
CA GLU A 56 4.31 -5.29 3.63
C GLU A 56 5.35 -4.98 2.55
N ARG A 57 6.61 -5.36 2.83
CA ARG A 57 7.74 -5.34 1.89
C ARG A 57 8.36 -6.73 1.82
N PRO A 58 7.76 -7.69 1.08
CA PRO A 58 8.30 -9.04 0.96
C PRO A 58 9.75 -9.07 0.46
N GLU A 59 10.12 -8.13 -0.40
CA GLU A 59 11.46 -7.96 -0.96
C GLU A 59 12.53 -7.60 0.09
N LEU A 60 12.12 -7.02 1.23
CA LEU A 60 13.00 -6.71 2.37
C LEU A 60 12.76 -7.65 3.56
N GLY A 61 11.81 -8.60 3.45
CA GLY A 61 11.39 -9.45 4.55
C GLY A 61 10.74 -8.67 5.71
N ILE A 62 10.07 -7.55 5.40
CA ILE A 62 9.41 -6.69 6.39
C ILE A 62 7.89 -6.89 6.28
N ARG A 63 7.25 -7.24 7.40
CA ARG A 63 5.78 -7.29 7.54
C ARG A 63 5.24 -5.91 7.87
N SER A 64 3.95 -5.69 7.63
CA SER A 64 3.31 -4.42 8.01
C SER A 64 3.27 -4.27 9.54
N LEU A 65 3.35 -3.03 10.04
CA LEU A 65 3.27 -2.75 11.47
C LEU A 65 1.94 -3.20 12.08
N PRO A 66 0.77 -2.97 11.45
CA PRO A 66 -0.49 -3.52 11.93
C PRO A 66 -0.50 -5.04 12.01
N ASP A 67 0.09 -5.75 11.03
CA ASP A 67 0.20 -7.22 11.07
C ASP A 67 1.10 -7.71 12.21
N LEU A 68 2.22 -7.03 12.47
CA LEU A 68 3.10 -7.34 13.59
C LEU A 68 2.37 -7.19 14.93
N VAL A 69 1.64 -6.09 15.11
CA VAL A 69 0.86 -5.83 16.33
C VAL A 69 -0.27 -6.84 16.48
N ALA A 70 -1.01 -7.16 15.40
CA ALA A 70 -2.06 -8.16 15.43
C ALA A 70 -1.51 -9.54 15.84
N CYS A 71 -0.41 -9.96 15.21
CA CYS A 71 0.25 -11.23 15.50
C CYS A 71 0.72 -11.31 16.97
N GLY A 72 1.33 -10.24 17.49
CA GLY A 72 1.77 -10.20 18.88
C GLY A 72 0.62 -10.24 19.90
N LEU A 73 -0.55 -9.67 19.55
CA LEU A 73 -1.77 -9.78 20.35
C LEU A 73 -2.48 -11.15 20.22
N GLY A 74 -1.94 -12.09 19.44
CA GLY A 74 -2.55 -13.39 19.18
C GLY A 74 -3.79 -13.31 18.27
N LEU A 75 -3.92 -12.24 17.49
CA LEU A 75 -4.99 -12.05 16.51
C LEU A 75 -4.57 -12.61 15.14
N PRO A 76 -5.54 -12.94 14.25
CA PRO A 76 -5.22 -13.26 12.87
C PRO A 76 -4.59 -12.05 12.16
N ASP A 77 -3.99 -12.30 10.98
CA ASP A 77 -3.38 -11.27 10.16
C ASP A 77 -4.34 -10.09 9.97
N TYR A 78 -3.80 -8.87 9.96
CA TYR A 78 -4.57 -7.63 9.87
C TYR A 78 -5.42 -7.60 8.59
N SER A 79 -4.89 -8.14 7.50
CA SER A 79 -5.64 -8.29 6.24
C SER A 79 -6.88 -9.18 6.35
N ILE A 80 -6.89 -10.17 7.26
CA ILE A 80 -8.02 -11.04 7.56
C ILE A 80 -8.99 -10.32 8.51
N LEU A 81 -8.48 -9.60 9.52
CA LEU A 81 -9.31 -8.76 10.39
C LEU A 81 -10.14 -7.73 9.62
N ILE A 82 -9.62 -7.24 8.49
CA ILE A 82 -10.34 -6.35 7.56
C ILE A 82 -11.45 -7.10 6.80
N LYS A 83 -11.28 -8.40 6.49
CA LYS A 83 -12.14 -9.14 5.54
C LYS A 83 -13.17 -10.08 6.18
N GLU A 84 -12.86 -10.74 7.30
CA GLU A 84 -13.71 -11.79 7.88
C GLU A 84 -13.71 -11.76 9.43
N SER A 85 -14.89 -11.78 10.08
CA SER A 85 -15.05 -12.15 11.50
C SER A 85 -16.53 -12.25 11.93
N ALA A 86 -16.81 -13.14 12.90
CA ALA A 86 -18.13 -13.62 13.33
C ALA A 86 -18.91 -12.72 14.31
N THR A 87 -18.29 -11.71 14.94
CA THR A 87 -18.98 -10.75 15.85
C THR A 87 -18.47 -9.31 15.73
N LEU A 88 -19.43 -8.37 15.70
CA LEU A 88 -19.30 -6.97 15.29
C LEU A 88 -18.44 -6.12 16.24
N ASP A 89 -18.76 -6.12 17.53
CA ASP A 89 -18.11 -5.27 18.53
C ASP A 89 -16.67 -5.70 18.83
N ALA A 90 -16.42 -7.01 18.84
CA ALA A 90 -15.09 -7.57 19.09
C ALA A 90 -14.11 -7.22 17.96
N ARG A 91 -14.55 -7.29 16.69
CA ARG A 91 -13.73 -6.91 15.53
C ARG A 91 -13.31 -5.44 15.60
N MET A 92 -14.28 -4.56 15.90
CA MET A 92 -14.04 -3.11 15.97
C MET A 92 -13.02 -2.77 17.05
N ALA A 93 -13.23 -3.27 18.27
CA ALA A 93 -12.33 -3.04 19.38
C ALA A 93 -10.92 -3.62 19.13
N GLN A 94 -10.82 -4.78 18.48
CA GLN A 94 -9.53 -5.37 18.11
C GLN A 94 -8.79 -4.55 17.06
N ARG A 95 -9.48 -4.11 16.01
CA ARG A 95 -8.90 -3.29 14.93
C ARG A 95 -8.42 -1.95 15.46
N GLU A 96 -9.29 -1.23 16.17
CA GLU A 96 -8.97 0.07 16.78
C GLU A 96 -7.78 -0.05 17.74
N LYS A 97 -7.72 -1.14 18.52
CA LYS A 97 -6.60 -1.42 19.40
C LYS A 97 -5.29 -1.64 18.64
N VAL A 98 -5.30 -2.43 17.56
CA VAL A 98 -4.11 -2.67 16.71
C VAL A 98 -3.61 -1.36 16.10
N GLU A 99 -4.51 -0.58 15.49
CA GLU A 99 -4.17 0.69 14.85
C GLU A 99 -3.68 1.73 15.86
N ALA A 100 -4.30 1.82 17.04
CA ALA A 100 -3.87 2.71 18.11
C ALA A 100 -2.45 2.39 18.61
N ILE A 101 -2.14 1.11 18.84
CA ILE A 101 -0.80 0.69 19.27
C ILE A 101 0.24 1.00 18.18
N ALA A 102 -0.09 0.71 16.91
CA ALA A 102 0.81 0.99 15.79
C ALA A 102 1.06 2.50 15.64
N ARG A 103 0.02 3.35 15.71
CA ARG A 103 0.16 4.81 15.66
C ARG A 103 0.94 5.37 16.85
N ASP A 104 0.72 4.86 18.05
CA ASP A 104 1.49 5.23 19.25
C ASP A 104 2.98 4.93 19.07
N ALA A 105 3.32 3.77 18.50
CA ALA A 105 4.69 3.38 18.25
C ALA A 105 5.37 4.30 17.22
N ILE A 106 4.69 4.65 16.13
CA ILE A 106 5.19 5.63 15.15
C ILE A 106 5.34 7.02 15.79
N SER A 107 4.38 7.47 16.58
CA SER A 107 4.43 8.75 17.27
C SER A 107 5.60 8.84 18.26
N CYS A 108 5.84 7.77 19.01
CA CYS A 108 7.00 7.61 19.90
C CYS A 108 8.33 7.73 19.11
N PHE A 109 8.42 7.02 17.97
CA PHE A 109 9.57 7.05 17.09
C PHE A 109 9.86 8.46 16.53
N VAL A 110 8.84 9.14 16.00
CA VAL A 110 8.98 10.48 15.41
C VAL A 110 9.32 11.54 16.46
N SER A 111 8.74 11.44 17.67
CA SER A 111 8.88 12.44 18.72
C SER A 111 10.31 12.53 19.28
N ARG A 112 11.01 11.40 19.37
CA ARG A 112 12.43 11.32 19.74
C ARG A 112 13.32 12.00 18.70
N GLY A 113 13.06 11.67 17.42
CA GLY A 113 13.69 12.34 16.28
C GLY A 113 15.18 12.06 16.07
N ASP A 114 15.76 11.12 16.83
CA ASP A 114 17.16 10.65 16.74
C ASP A 114 17.32 9.41 15.84
N GLY A 115 16.22 8.88 15.28
CA GLY A 115 16.20 7.71 14.41
C GLY A 115 16.40 6.38 15.14
N ARG A 116 16.42 6.40 16.48
CA ARG A 116 16.58 5.19 17.31
C ARG A 116 15.27 4.43 17.43
N ALA A 117 15.31 3.15 17.08
CA ALA A 117 14.16 2.26 17.04
C ALA A 117 13.81 1.65 18.40
N GLU A 118 14.75 1.65 19.35
CA GLU A 118 14.65 0.95 20.64
C GLU A 118 13.43 1.38 21.46
N PRO A 119 13.10 2.68 21.62
CA PRO A 119 11.93 3.08 22.43
C PRO A 119 10.59 2.64 21.83
N ALA A 120 10.47 2.67 20.50
CA ALA A 120 9.26 2.25 19.83
C ALA A 120 9.12 0.72 19.83
N SER A 121 10.24 0.01 19.69
CA SER A 121 10.31 -1.45 19.82
C SER A 121 9.93 -1.93 21.23
N VAL A 122 10.44 -1.27 22.28
CA VAL A 122 10.06 -1.55 23.68
C VAL A 122 8.56 -1.32 23.90
N LEU A 123 8.00 -0.23 23.36
CA LEU A 123 6.56 0.03 23.47
C LEU A 123 5.72 -1.07 22.81
N LEU A 124 6.16 -1.59 21.66
CA LEU A 124 5.46 -2.67 20.97
C LEU A 124 5.57 -4.00 21.72
N ASP A 125 6.71 -4.29 22.33
CA ASP A 125 6.89 -5.47 23.18
C ASP A 125 5.99 -5.39 24.43
N GLU A 126 5.96 -4.24 25.12
CA GLU A 126 5.13 -4.02 26.31
C GLU A 126 3.62 -4.07 26.02
N LYS A 127 3.17 -3.44 24.92
CA LYS A 127 1.73 -3.32 24.61
C LYS A 127 1.16 -4.49 23.80
N ALA A 128 1.99 -5.17 23.02
CA ALA A 128 1.53 -6.16 22.05
C ALA A 128 2.47 -7.37 21.92
N SER A 129 3.50 -7.51 22.76
CA SER A 129 4.43 -8.67 22.73
C SER A 129 5.07 -8.91 21.36
N VAL A 130 5.33 -7.82 20.62
CA VAL A 130 5.98 -7.88 19.32
C VAL A 130 7.49 -8.07 19.53
N PRO A 131 8.12 -9.11 18.94
CA PRO A 131 9.55 -9.32 19.07
C PRO A 131 10.37 -8.12 18.58
N ALA A 132 11.41 -7.77 19.35
CA ALA A 132 12.30 -6.66 19.01
C ALA A 132 12.95 -6.87 17.62
N GLU A 133 13.35 -8.09 17.28
CA GLU A 133 13.99 -8.38 15.98
C GLU A 133 13.09 -8.05 14.78
N GLU A 134 11.78 -8.27 14.88
CA GLU A 134 10.83 -7.97 13.81
C GLU A 134 10.53 -6.47 13.73
N SER A 135 10.30 -5.83 14.87
CA SER A 135 10.01 -4.38 14.92
C SER A 135 11.22 -3.51 14.54
N LEU A 136 12.46 -3.94 14.84
CA LEU A 136 13.65 -3.20 14.46
C LEU A 136 13.83 -3.08 12.94
N LYS A 137 13.45 -4.11 12.16
CA LYS A 137 13.56 -4.09 10.69
C LYS A 137 12.71 -2.98 10.07
N ILE A 138 11.45 -2.87 10.52
CA ILE A 138 10.55 -1.84 10.02
C ILE A 138 10.98 -0.44 10.49
N PHE A 139 11.38 -0.27 11.75
CA PHE A 139 11.85 1.03 12.24
C PHE A 139 13.17 1.47 11.62
N SER A 140 14.05 0.54 11.21
CA SER A 140 15.24 0.86 10.42
C SER A 140 14.86 1.52 9.09
N LEU A 141 13.93 0.91 8.34
CA LEU A 141 13.41 1.47 7.09
C LEU A 141 12.75 2.84 7.34
N LEU A 142 11.91 2.95 8.36
CA LEU A 142 11.23 4.22 8.69
C LEU A 142 12.21 5.31 9.11
N GLY A 143 13.34 4.97 9.75
CA GLY A 143 14.40 5.92 10.09
C GLY A 143 15.09 6.52 8.87
N GLU A 144 15.38 5.69 7.86
CA GLU A 144 15.92 6.16 6.58
C GLU A 144 14.93 7.10 5.89
N ILE A 145 13.65 6.73 5.85
CA ILE A 145 12.59 7.54 5.24
C ILE A 145 12.39 8.85 6.00
N GLN A 146 12.35 8.81 7.33
CA GLN A 146 12.22 9.99 8.17
C GLN A 146 13.37 10.97 7.93
N THR A 147 14.59 10.47 7.79
CA THR A 147 15.77 11.29 7.51
C THR A 147 15.60 12.03 6.17
N ARG A 148 15.25 11.28 5.10
CA ARG A 148 15.06 11.87 3.77
C ARG A 148 13.81 12.76 3.66
N LEU A 149 12.78 12.55 4.47
CA LEU A 149 11.60 13.43 4.55
C LEU A 149 11.90 14.77 5.22
N ARG A 150 12.90 14.81 6.11
CA ARG A 150 13.35 16.04 6.77
C ARG A 150 14.28 16.87 5.87
N GLU A 151 14.97 16.21 4.95
CA GLU A 151 15.75 16.87 3.91
C GLU A 151 14.82 17.53 2.88
N ASN A 152 15.04 18.81 2.59
CA ASN A 152 14.33 19.52 1.53
C ASN A 152 15.36 20.22 0.63
N HIS A 153 15.54 19.71 -0.59
CA HIS A 153 16.43 20.30 -1.60
C HIS A 153 15.66 21.04 -2.69
N GLU A 154 14.40 21.40 -2.48
CA GLU A 154 13.54 22.01 -3.50
C GLU A 154 14.07 23.39 -3.93
N LEU A 155 14.34 24.27 -2.96
CA LEU A 155 14.90 25.59 -3.22
C LEU A 155 16.33 25.52 -3.75
N ASP A 156 17.17 24.64 -3.19
CA ASP A 156 18.54 24.45 -3.64
C ASP A 156 18.61 23.91 -5.08
N GLY A 157 17.72 22.97 -5.42
CA GLY A 157 17.57 22.42 -6.75
C GLY A 157 17.14 23.49 -7.76
N LEU A 158 16.17 24.34 -7.40
CA LEU A 158 15.75 25.47 -8.23
C LEU A 158 16.90 26.46 -8.47
N LEU A 159 17.61 26.86 -7.42
CA LEU A 159 18.76 27.78 -7.53
C LEU A 159 19.88 27.18 -8.40
N ARG A 160 20.14 25.87 -8.26
CA ARG A 160 21.11 25.16 -9.09
C ARG A 160 20.69 25.15 -10.56
N ALA A 161 19.41 24.95 -10.85
CA ALA A 161 18.89 24.90 -12.22
C ALA A 161 19.02 26.26 -12.92
N ILE A 162 18.68 27.35 -12.20
CA ILE A 162 18.79 28.73 -12.72
C ILE A 162 20.25 29.09 -13.03
N ARG A 163 21.21 28.53 -12.30
CA ARG A 163 22.66 28.69 -12.56
C ARG A 163 23.19 27.83 -13.71
N GLY A 164 22.33 27.08 -14.41
CA GLY A 164 22.74 26.13 -15.44
C GLY A 164 23.45 24.90 -14.89
N GLY A 165 23.27 24.60 -13.59
CA GLY A 165 23.87 23.44 -12.95
C GLY A 165 23.11 22.14 -13.25
N TYR A 166 23.82 21.01 -13.13
CA TYR A 166 23.21 19.69 -13.24
C TYR A 166 22.30 19.38 -12.04
N ILE A 167 21.05 18.98 -12.31
CA ILE A 167 20.10 18.53 -11.29
C ILE A 167 20.12 17.01 -11.25
N GLU A 168 20.34 16.46 -10.06
CA GLU A 168 20.38 15.02 -9.86
C GLU A 168 19.03 14.39 -10.24
N PRO A 169 19.02 13.35 -11.08
CA PRO A 169 17.80 12.64 -11.44
C PRO A 169 17.30 11.78 -10.27
N GLY A 170 15.99 11.57 -10.20
CA GLY A 170 15.39 10.65 -9.25
C GLY A 170 14.09 10.04 -9.78
N PRO A 171 13.65 8.90 -9.25
CA PRO A 171 12.38 8.31 -9.67
C PRO A 171 11.21 9.22 -9.26
N GLY A 172 10.23 9.38 -10.14
CA GLY A 172 8.90 9.88 -9.81
C GLY A 172 7.99 8.71 -9.48
N ALA A 173 7.53 8.59 -8.25
CA ALA A 173 6.62 7.54 -7.80
C ALA A 173 5.81 7.98 -6.57
N ASP A 174 5.25 7.02 -5.83
CA ASP A 174 4.60 7.22 -4.54
C ASP A 174 5.53 6.78 -3.41
N ILE A 175 5.57 7.51 -2.30
CA ILE A 175 6.45 7.17 -1.15
C ILE A 175 6.12 5.79 -0.57
N ILE A 176 4.85 5.41 -0.61
CA ILE A 176 4.36 4.11 -0.13
C ILE A 176 4.84 3.01 -1.07
N GLN A 177 4.99 3.26 -2.37
CA GLN A 177 5.48 2.22 -3.30
C GLN A 177 7.00 2.19 -3.37
N ASN A 178 7.64 3.36 -3.43
CA ASN A 178 9.08 3.49 -3.57
C ASN A 178 9.61 4.68 -2.74
N PRO A 179 10.15 4.43 -1.54
CA PRO A 179 10.73 5.49 -0.71
C PRO A 179 11.98 6.17 -1.33
N SER A 180 12.57 5.59 -2.38
CA SER A 180 13.70 6.18 -3.11
C SER A 180 13.33 7.44 -3.88
N ILE A 181 12.06 7.86 -3.91
CA ILE A 181 11.64 9.18 -4.42
C ILE A 181 12.11 10.34 -3.53
N LEU A 182 12.52 10.07 -2.30
CA LEU A 182 13.10 11.05 -1.40
C LEU A 182 14.64 11.05 -1.46
N PRO A 183 15.30 12.20 -1.17
CA PRO A 183 14.70 13.50 -0.86
C PRO A 183 14.10 14.19 -2.11
N THR A 184 13.25 15.18 -1.88
CA THR A 184 12.67 16.04 -2.93
C THR A 184 13.69 17.05 -3.45
N GLY A 185 13.39 17.75 -4.55
CA GLY A 185 14.33 18.68 -5.20
C GLY A 185 15.22 18.06 -6.30
N ARG A 186 14.82 16.88 -6.80
CA ARG A 186 15.51 16.16 -7.89
C ARG A 186 14.75 16.29 -9.21
N ASN A 187 15.45 16.03 -10.32
CA ASN A 187 14.85 15.98 -11.66
C ASN A 187 14.13 14.63 -11.83
N THR A 188 12.82 14.62 -11.62
CA THR A 188 12.06 13.37 -11.59
C THR A 188 11.94 12.76 -12.98
N HIS A 189 12.08 11.43 -13.05
CA HIS A 189 11.88 10.65 -14.26
C HIS A 189 10.87 9.52 -14.03
N ALA A 190 10.26 9.05 -15.11
CA ALA A 190 9.40 7.87 -15.09
C ALA A 190 10.23 6.57 -14.94
N ILE A 191 9.66 5.44 -15.33
CA ILE A 191 10.33 4.14 -15.31
C ILE A 191 10.68 3.67 -16.73
N ASN A 192 11.59 2.70 -16.84
CA ASN A 192 11.87 2.04 -18.11
C ASN A 192 10.62 1.28 -18.58
N PRO A 193 10.05 1.58 -19.77
CA PRO A 193 8.83 0.90 -20.22
C PRO A 193 9.02 -0.62 -20.39
N ASN A 194 10.25 -1.07 -20.68
CA ASN A 194 10.54 -2.49 -20.84
C ASN A 194 10.59 -3.26 -19.50
N THR A 195 10.52 -2.59 -18.34
CA THR A 195 10.44 -3.28 -17.04
C THR A 195 9.00 -3.50 -16.59
N VAL A 196 8.02 -2.94 -17.32
CA VAL A 196 6.59 -2.92 -17.01
C VAL A 196 5.86 -4.00 -17.81
N PRO A 197 4.94 -4.78 -17.21
CA PRO A 197 4.62 -4.81 -15.78
C PRO A 197 5.65 -5.60 -14.97
N SER A 198 6.03 -5.13 -13.78
CA SER A 198 6.96 -5.82 -12.88
C SER A 198 6.41 -7.16 -12.40
N LEU A 199 7.28 -8.07 -11.94
CA LEU A 199 6.82 -9.36 -11.39
C LEU A 199 5.92 -9.16 -10.16
N ALA A 200 6.21 -8.15 -9.34
CA ALA A 200 5.38 -7.78 -8.20
C ALA A 200 4.02 -7.24 -8.67
N ALA A 201 4.01 -6.36 -9.68
CA ALA A 201 2.77 -5.86 -10.28
C ALA A 201 1.89 -6.99 -10.83
N VAL A 202 2.49 -8.00 -11.49
CA VAL A 202 1.76 -9.18 -11.98
C VAL A 202 1.12 -9.97 -10.84
N ARG A 203 1.87 -10.22 -9.76
CA ARG A 203 1.34 -10.95 -8.59
C ARG A 203 0.20 -10.21 -7.89
N ARG A 204 0.27 -8.87 -7.81
CA ARG A 204 -0.80 -8.05 -7.23
C ARG A 204 -2.02 -7.95 -8.15
N ALA A 205 -1.80 -7.85 -9.46
CA ALA A 205 -2.86 -7.73 -10.44
C ALA A 205 -3.74 -8.98 -10.57
N GLU A 206 -3.18 -10.17 -10.37
CA GLU A 206 -3.91 -11.44 -10.53
C GLU A 206 -5.16 -11.54 -9.63
N PRO A 207 -5.07 -11.44 -8.29
CA PRO A 207 -6.26 -11.51 -7.44
C PRO A 207 -7.22 -10.33 -7.65
N LEU A 208 -6.74 -9.17 -8.11
CA LEU A 208 -7.60 -8.02 -8.42
C LEU A 208 -8.45 -8.26 -9.68
N ALA A 209 -7.84 -8.78 -10.75
CA ALA A 209 -8.54 -9.11 -11.98
C ALA A 209 -9.54 -10.26 -11.78
N GLU A 210 -9.17 -11.29 -11.03
CA GLU A 210 -10.11 -12.38 -10.68
C GLU A 210 -11.23 -11.88 -9.76
N GLY A 211 -10.92 -11.05 -8.76
CA GLY A 211 -11.94 -10.46 -7.88
C GLY A 211 -12.95 -9.59 -8.63
N LEU A 212 -12.53 -8.87 -9.68
CA LEU A 212 -13.42 -8.13 -10.57
C LEU A 212 -14.39 -9.07 -11.31
N ILE A 213 -13.87 -10.17 -11.87
CA ILE A 213 -14.67 -11.17 -12.58
C ILE A 213 -15.64 -11.86 -11.62
N ASP A 214 -15.15 -12.31 -10.46
CA ASP A 214 -15.94 -13.00 -9.44
C ASP A 214 -17.09 -12.13 -8.95
N ARG A 215 -16.84 -10.84 -8.75
CA ARG A 215 -17.88 -9.89 -8.36
C ARG A 215 -18.95 -9.78 -9.45
N PHE A 216 -18.56 -9.60 -10.71
CA PHE A 216 -19.52 -9.51 -11.82
C PHE A 216 -20.31 -10.81 -12.00
N LEU A 217 -19.65 -11.96 -11.85
CA LEU A 217 -20.28 -13.28 -11.92
C LEU A 217 -21.31 -13.48 -10.81
N LYS A 218 -21.00 -13.06 -9.57
CA LYS A 218 -21.95 -13.09 -8.45
C LYS A 218 -23.15 -12.17 -8.66
N GLU A 219 -22.93 -10.99 -9.24
CA GLU A 219 -23.99 -10.00 -9.46
C GLU A 219 -24.89 -10.33 -10.67
N SER A 220 -24.34 -10.94 -11.73
CA SER A 220 -25.04 -11.15 -13.02
C SER A 220 -25.30 -12.61 -13.38
N GLY A 221 -24.68 -13.57 -12.68
CA GLY A 221 -24.78 -15.01 -12.97
C GLY A 221 -24.02 -15.48 -14.21
N ARG A 222 -23.26 -14.60 -14.89
CA ARG A 222 -22.45 -14.95 -16.07
C ARG A 222 -21.11 -14.22 -16.07
N TYR A 223 -20.15 -14.74 -16.84
CA TYR A 223 -18.89 -14.03 -17.09
C TYR A 223 -19.15 -12.75 -17.92
N PRO A 224 -18.39 -11.67 -17.70
CA PRO A 224 -18.42 -10.54 -18.61
C PRO A 224 -17.86 -10.95 -19.97
N GLU A 225 -18.48 -10.50 -21.06
CA GLU A 225 -17.99 -10.76 -22.43
C GLU A 225 -17.00 -9.69 -22.90
N SER A 226 -16.99 -8.53 -22.23
CA SER A 226 -16.11 -7.41 -22.54
C SER A 226 -15.97 -6.50 -21.33
N ILE A 227 -14.77 -5.99 -21.10
CA ILE A 227 -14.47 -4.99 -20.08
C ILE A 227 -13.77 -3.81 -20.75
N ALA A 228 -14.38 -2.62 -20.66
CA ALA A 228 -13.72 -1.39 -21.02
C ALA A 228 -12.83 -0.92 -19.86
N MET A 229 -11.53 -0.75 -20.12
CA MET A 229 -10.56 -0.31 -19.11
C MET A 229 -9.74 0.88 -19.63
N VAL A 230 -9.47 1.83 -18.72
CA VAL A 230 -8.61 2.98 -19.00
C VAL A 230 -7.24 2.74 -18.37
N LEU A 231 -6.18 2.88 -19.15
CA LEU A 231 -4.80 2.74 -18.69
C LEU A 231 -4.14 4.11 -18.61
N TRP A 232 -3.82 4.55 -17.39
CA TRP A 232 -3.14 5.82 -17.14
C TRP A 232 -1.65 5.62 -16.95
N GLY A 233 -0.83 6.47 -17.58
CA GLY A 233 0.63 6.41 -17.44
C GLY A 233 1.10 6.59 -16.00
N ILE A 234 0.52 7.56 -15.27
CA ILE A 234 0.92 7.89 -13.90
C ILE A 234 0.74 6.72 -12.92
N ASP A 235 -0.38 5.99 -13.02
CA ASP A 235 -0.66 4.86 -12.14
C ASP A 235 0.27 3.69 -12.46
N ASN A 236 0.58 3.45 -13.73
CA ASN A 236 1.53 2.41 -14.14
C ASN A 236 2.98 2.74 -13.76
N ILE A 237 3.36 4.02 -13.74
CA ILE A 237 4.66 4.45 -13.20
C ILE A 237 4.73 4.14 -11.71
N LYS A 238 3.70 4.50 -10.94
CA LYS A 238 3.66 4.30 -9.47
C LYS A 238 3.57 2.84 -9.04
N THR A 239 2.82 2.03 -9.78
CA THR A 239 2.55 0.61 -9.45
C THR A 239 3.43 -0.36 -10.23
N GLU A 240 4.34 0.15 -11.05
CA GLU A 240 5.18 -0.63 -11.97
C GLU A 240 4.38 -1.50 -12.95
N GLY A 241 3.18 -1.04 -13.35
CA GLY A 241 2.38 -1.68 -14.40
C GLY A 241 1.20 -2.52 -13.93
N GLU A 242 0.67 -2.31 -12.73
CA GLU A 242 -0.38 -3.18 -12.19
C GLU A 242 -1.63 -3.21 -13.07
N SER A 243 -2.10 -2.06 -13.57
CA SER A 243 -3.26 -2.01 -14.46
C SER A 243 -3.00 -2.68 -15.82
N VAL A 244 -1.77 -2.60 -16.35
CA VAL A 244 -1.37 -3.35 -17.55
C VAL A 244 -1.40 -4.85 -17.26
N ALA A 245 -0.88 -5.28 -16.11
CA ALA A 245 -0.94 -6.69 -15.70
C ALA A 245 -2.38 -7.19 -15.50
N GLN A 246 -3.29 -6.36 -14.98
CA GLN A 246 -4.72 -6.68 -14.88
C GLN A 246 -5.31 -6.92 -16.29
N ALA A 247 -5.01 -6.06 -17.26
CA ALA A 247 -5.41 -6.24 -18.66
C ALA A 247 -4.96 -7.60 -19.22
N LEU A 248 -3.66 -7.90 -19.07
CA LEU A 248 -3.07 -9.15 -19.52
C LEU A 248 -3.75 -10.35 -18.86
N ARG A 249 -4.04 -10.26 -17.56
CA ARG A 249 -4.72 -11.32 -16.83
C ARG A 249 -6.14 -11.55 -17.33
N LEU A 250 -6.93 -10.50 -17.59
CA LEU A 250 -8.29 -10.62 -18.12
C LEU A 250 -8.30 -11.36 -19.47
N LEU A 251 -7.37 -11.01 -20.37
CA LEU A 251 -7.14 -11.66 -21.66
C LEU A 251 -6.61 -13.11 -21.54
N GLY A 252 -6.17 -13.52 -20.36
CA GLY A 252 -5.58 -14.84 -20.10
C GLY A 252 -4.18 -14.98 -20.69
N VAL A 253 -3.39 -13.92 -20.68
CA VAL A 253 -1.98 -13.92 -21.08
C VAL A 253 -1.10 -13.48 -19.91
N ARG A 254 0.20 -13.82 -19.95
CA ARG A 254 1.19 -13.33 -18.99
C ARG A 254 2.37 -12.69 -19.72
N PRO A 255 3.01 -11.67 -19.13
CA PRO A 255 4.17 -11.05 -19.73
C PRO A 255 5.34 -12.05 -19.76
N ARG A 256 6.00 -12.14 -20.91
CA ARG A 256 7.22 -12.92 -21.11
C ARG A 256 8.42 -11.98 -21.09
N ARG A 257 9.40 -12.34 -20.27
CA ARG A 257 10.63 -11.59 -20.08
C ARG A 257 11.79 -12.23 -20.84
N ASP A 258 12.64 -11.39 -21.43
CA ASP A 258 13.87 -11.86 -22.08
C ASP A 258 14.99 -12.12 -21.06
N SER A 259 16.17 -12.50 -21.55
CA SER A 259 17.35 -12.78 -20.70
C SER A 259 17.89 -11.55 -19.96
N LEU A 260 17.51 -10.34 -20.37
CA LEU A 260 17.83 -9.08 -19.69
C LEU A 260 16.69 -8.63 -18.77
N ASN A 261 15.75 -9.53 -18.47
CA ASN A 261 14.58 -9.28 -17.63
C ASN A 261 13.66 -8.18 -18.19
N ARG A 262 13.62 -7.97 -19.51
CA ARG A 262 12.74 -7.00 -20.17
C ARG A 262 11.44 -7.69 -20.60
N ALA A 263 10.30 -7.13 -20.20
CA ALA A 263 8.97 -7.56 -20.65
C ALA A 263 8.77 -7.09 -22.10
N THR A 264 9.02 -8.00 -23.05
CA THR A 264 9.07 -7.70 -24.49
C THR A 264 8.08 -8.50 -25.31
N ASP A 265 7.44 -9.49 -24.70
CA ASP A 265 6.53 -10.42 -25.35
C ASP A 265 5.45 -10.85 -24.34
N VAL A 266 4.41 -11.54 -24.82
CA VAL A 266 3.36 -12.13 -23.98
C VAL A 266 3.17 -13.58 -24.36
N GLU A 267 2.77 -14.40 -23.39
CA GLU A 267 2.47 -15.80 -23.64
C GLU A 267 1.06 -16.14 -23.16
N VAL A 268 0.39 -16.95 -23.96
CA VAL A 268 -0.99 -17.38 -23.72
C VAL A 268 -1.02 -18.38 -22.58
N ILE A 269 -1.84 -18.12 -21.56
CA ILE A 269 -2.12 -19.08 -20.48
C ILE A 269 -3.11 -20.11 -21.03
N PRO A 270 -2.81 -21.43 -20.99
CA PRO A 270 -3.76 -22.47 -21.40
C PRO A 270 -5.10 -22.36 -20.65
N LEU A 271 -6.22 -22.64 -21.31
CA LEU A 271 -7.56 -22.46 -20.71
C LEU A 271 -7.77 -23.38 -19.50
N GLU A 272 -7.15 -24.55 -19.51
CA GLU A 272 -7.18 -25.52 -18.41
C GLU A 272 -6.51 -24.95 -17.15
N ARG A 273 -5.50 -24.09 -17.33
CA ARG A 273 -4.83 -23.38 -16.22
C ARG A 273 -5.55 -22.09 -15.86
N LEU A 274 -6.16 -21.41 -16.84
CA LEU A 274 -6.88 -20.16 -16.62
C LEU A 274 -8.18 -20.40 -15.83
N GLY A 275 -8.83 -21.56 -16.02
CA GLY A 275 -10.03 -21.96 -15.26
C GLY A 275 -11.31 -21.21 -15.60
N ARG A 276 -11.27 -20.30 -16.58
CA ARG A 276 -12.39 -19.48 -17.04
C ARG A 276 -12.24 -19.07 -18.51
N PRO A 277 -13.30 -18.54 -19.14
CA PRO A 277 -13.18 -17.88 -20.43
C PRO A 277 -12.19 -16.70 -20.38
N ARG A 278 -11.60 -16.40 -21.54
CA ARG A 278 -10.92 -15.12 -21.77
C ARG A 278 -11.99 -14.05 -21.90
N ILE A 279 -11.76 -12.92 -21.24
CA ILE A 279 -12.64 -11.75 -21.26
C ILE A 279 -12.16 -10.77 -22.33
#